data_AF-A0A2U2DVE9-F1
#
_entry.id   AF-A0A2U2DVE9-F1
#
_cell.length_a   1.000
_cell.length_b   1.000
_cell.length_c   1.000
_cell.angle_alpha   90.00
_cell.angle_beta   90.00
_cell.angle_gamma   90.00
#
_symmetry.space_group_name_H-M   'P 1'
#
loop_
_entity.id
_entity.type
_entity.pdbx_description
1 polymer ?
#
loop_
_entity_poly.entity_id
_entity_poly.type
_entity_poly.pdbx_seq_one_letter_code
_entity_poly.pdbx_strand_id
1 'polypeptide(L)'
;MPELKDIPGPRHHGAYPERAADCRNAIEPAYMDHVNAGTEDEEKLAAGELSDVMIALSNRASHAGWSTEEADAAITAIAGGYVSGSCSS
;
A
#
# COMPACT_ATOMS: atom_id res chain seq x y z
N MET A 1 -16.41 -2.42 -7.55
CA MET A 1 -14.99 -2.31 -7.17
C MET A 1 -14.99 -1.83 -5.73
N PRO A 2 -14.40 -2.55 -4.77
CA PRO A 2 -14.27 -2.01 -3.41
C PRO A 2 -13.51 -0.69 -3.50
N GLU A 3 -14.09 0.37 -2.92
CA GLU A 3 -13.51 1.69 -2.94
C GLU A 3 -12.30 1.68 -1.99
N LEU A 4 -11.08 1.81 -2.53
CA LEU A 4 -9.88 1.88 -1.70
C LEU A 4 -9.97 3.07 -0.75
N LYS A 5 -9.69 2.83 0.53
CA LYS A 5 -9.68 3.86 1.58
C LYS A 5 -8.79 5.05 1.21
N ASP A 6 -9.17 6.21 1.75
CA ASP A 6 -8.39 7.43 1.62
C ASP A 6 -7.02 7.28 2.29
N ILE A 7 -5.98 7.85 1.67
CA ILE A 7 -4.61 7.78 2.17
C ILE A 7 -4.28 9.14 2.78
N PRO A 8 -4.09 9.24 4.11
CA PRO A 8 -3.78 10.51 4.74
C PRO A 8 -2.45 11.05 4.24
N GLY A 9 -2.38 12.37 4.06
CA GLY A 9 -1.16 13.06 3.62
C GLY A 9 -0.05 13.06 4.68
N PRO A 10 1.19 13.42 4.28
CA PRO A 10 2.33 13.46 5.19
C PRO A 10 2.16 14.53 6.28
N ARG A 11 2.78 14.28 7.44
CA ARG A 11 2.78 15.23 8.59
C ARG A 11 3.40 16.58 8.24
N HIS A 12 4.43 16.57 7.40
CA HIS A 12 5.11 17.75 6.91
C HIS A 12 5.43 17.61 5.42
N HIS A 13 5.39 18.73 4.70
CA HIS A 13 5.92 18.78 3.34
C HIS A 13 7.45 18.77 3.40
N GLY A 14 8.09 17.77 2.77
CA GLY A 14 9.54 17.59 2.77
C GLY A 14 10.04 16.42 3.61
N ALA A 15 11.34 16.16 3.58
CA ALA A 15 11.95 15.02 4.25
C ALA A 15 11.92 15.16 5.79
N TYR A 16 11.53 14.08 6.48
CA TYR A 16 11.65 13.95 7.94
C TYR A 16 12.01 12.48 8.28
N PRO A 17 12.63 12.22 9.44
CA PRO A 17 13.23 10.91 9.75
C PRO A 17 12.27 9.72 9.66
N GLU A 18 11.00 9.94 9.99
CA GLU A 18 9.97 8.89 10.06
C GLU A 18 9.10 8.81 8.79
N ARG A 19 9.42 9.61 7.75
CA ARG A 19 8.55 9.80 6.58
C ARG A 19 8.22 8.53 5.83
N ALA A 20 9.20 7.65 5.66
CA ALA A 20 8.97 6.35 5.01
C ALA A 20 8.06 5.44 5.85
N ALA A 21 8.22 5.44 7.17
CA ALA A 21 7.38 4.65 8.07
C ALA A 21 5.94 5.21 8.12
N ASP A 22 5.79 6.53 8.16
CA ASP A 22 4.48 7.20 8.12
C ASP A 22 3.77 6.96 6.78
N CYS A 23 4.49 7.00 5.65
CA CYS A 23 3.93 6.66 4.34
C CYS A 23 3.39 5.23 4.31
N ARG A 24 4.17 4.27 4.84
CA ARG A 24 3.73 2.89 4.97
C ARG A 24 2.49 2.76 5.84
N ASN A 25 2.47 3.37 7.02
CA ASN A 25 1.33 3.32 7.94
C ASN A 25 0.08 3.98 7.34
N ALA A 26 0.23 4.96 6.44
CA ALA A 26 -0.86 5.59 5.71
C ALA A 26 -1.45 4.68 4.63
N ILE A 27 -0.62 3.91 3.93
CA ILE A 27 -1.03 3.03 2.81
C ILE A 27 -1.55 1.67 3.31
N GLU A 28 -0.92 1.12 4.35
CA GLU A 28 -1.23 -0.20 4.93
C GLU A 28 -2.73 -0.46 5.16
N PRO A 29 -3.52 0.43 5.80
CA PRO A 29 -4.94 0.16 6.02
C PRO A 29 -5.76 0.09 4.73
N ALA A 30 -5.40 0.86 3.70
CA ALA A 30 -6.06 0.81 2.39
C ALA A 30 -5.69 -0.47 1.62
N TYR A 31 -4.42 -0.90 1.71
CA TYR A 31 -3.97 -2.17 1.17
C TYR A 31 -4.67 -3.35 1.88
N MET A 32 -4.73 -3.35 3.21
CA MET A 32 -5.39 -4.41 3.97
C MET A 32 -6.88 -4.48 3.74
N ASP A 33 -7.55 -3.34 3.59
CA ASP A 33 -8.97 -3.34 3.27
C ASP A 33 -9.22 -4.05 1.94
N HIS A 34 -8.35 -3.83 0.95
CA HIS A 34 -8.42 -4.51 -0.33
C HIS A 34 -8.19 -6.02 -0.20
N VAL A 35 -7.10 -6.41 0.47
CA VAL A 35 -6.74 -7.83 0.68
C VAL A 35 -7.81 -8.56 1.51
N ASN A 36 -8.38 -7.94 2.55
CA ASN A 36 -9.41 -8.58 3.38
C ASN A 36 -10.80 -8.55 2.73
N ALA A 37 -11.07 -7.60 1.82
CA ALA A 37 -12.33 -7.57 1.06
C ALA A 37 -12.42 -8.70 0.02
N GLY A 38 -11.31 -9.35 -0.32
CA GLY A 38 -11.23 -10.41 -1.30
C GLY A 38 -10.72 -11.73 -0.72
N THR A 39 -11.63 -12.63 -0.32
CA THR A 39 -11.34 -14.08 -0.31
C THR A 39 -11.02 -14.64 -1.71
N GLU A 40 -11.03 -13.81 -2.75
CA GLU A 40 -10.75 -14.11 -4.16
C GLU A 40 -9.38 -13.55 -4.62
N ASP A 41 -8.65 -12.83 -3.76
CA ASP A 41 -7.44 -12.09 -4.15
C ASP A 41 -6.16 -12.96 -4.21
N GLU A 42 -6.17 -14.20 -3.68
CA GLU A 42 -5.07 -15.17 -3.89
C GLU A 42 -4.89 -15.53 -5.37
N GLU A 43 -5.97 -15.56 -6.16
CA GLU A 43 -5.90 -15.76 -7.62
C GLU A 43 -5.50 -14.48 -8.35
N LYS A 44 -5.89 -13.30 -7.84
CA LYS A 44 -5.50 -11.99 -8.41
C LYS A 44 -4.03 -11.65 -8.16
N LEU A 45 -3.49 -12.11 -7.04
CA LEU A 45 -2.06 -12.19 -6.72
C LEU A 45 -1.30 -12.92 -7.84
N ALA A 46 -1.87 -14.01 -8.38
CA ALA A 46 -1.28 -14.77 -9.49
C ALA A 46 -1.57 -14.16 -10.88
N ALA A 47 -2.68 -13.44 -11.05
CA ALA A 47 -3.12 -12.88 -12.33
C ALA A 47 -2.51 -11.50 -12.69
N GLY A 48 -1.78 -10.86 -11.77
CA GLY A 48 -1.16 -9.55 -11.99
C GLY A 48 -2.07 -8.36 -11.74
N GLU A 49 -3.32 -8.58 -11.30
CA GLU A 49 -4.31 -7.56 -10.94
C GLU A 49 -3.89 -6.71 -9.72
N LEU A 50 -2.99 -7.24 -8.89
CA LEU A 50 -2.34 -6.45 -7.84
C LEU A 50 -1.60 -5.24 -8.40
N SER A 51 -1.10 -5.29 -9.64
CA SER A 51 -0.39 -4.16 -10.25
C SER A 51 -1.30 -2.93 -10.35
N ASP A 52 -2.56 -3.11 -10.75
CA ASP A 52 -3.53 -2.02 -10.82
C ASP A 52 -3.87 -1.45 -9.44
N VAL A 53 -3.96 -2.30 -8.43
CA VAL A 53 -4.21 -1.89 -7.03
C VAL A 53 -3.02 -1.10 -6.48
N MET A 54 -1.79 -1.58 -6.72
CA MET A 54 -0.56 -0.89 -6.35
C MET A 54 -0.46 0.46 -7.04
N ILE A 55 -0.77 0.54 -8.34
CA ILE A 55 -0.83 1.80 -9.09
C ILE A 55 -1.90 2.73 -8.50
N ALA A 56 -3.08 2.22 -8.16
CA ALA A 56 -4.16 3.02 -7.58
C ALA A 56 -3.83 3.56 -6.19
N LEU A 57 -3.13 2.77 -5.36
CA LEU A 57 -2.61 3.18 -4.05
C LEU A 57 -1.50 4.24 -4.21
N SER A 58 -0.57 4.02 -5.14
CA SER A 58 0.52 4.96 -5.42
C SER A 58 0.00 6.32 -5.92
N ASN A 59 -1.01 6.29 -6.80
CA ASN A 59 -1.68 7.51 -7.26
C ASN A 59 -2.38 8.23 -6.11
N ARG A 60 -3.16 7.54 -5.27
CA ARG A 60 -3.82 8.17 -4.11
C ARG A 60 -2.80 8.79 -3.14
N ALA A 61 -1.71 8.08 -2.84
CA ALA A 61 -0.66 8.59 -1.98
C ALA A 61 -0.02 9.86 -2.59
N SER A 62 0.22 9.85 -3.90
CA SER A 62 0.72 11.02 -4.63
C SER A 62 -0.24 12.21 -4.56
N HIS A 63 -1.55 11.98 -4.71
CA HIS A 63 -2.58 13.00 -4.56
C HIS A 63 -2.65 13.56 -3.13
N ALA A 64 -2.34 12.76 -2.11
CA ALA A 64 -2.29 13.17 -0.72
C ALA A 64 -0.99 13.93 -0.35
N GLY A 65 0.01 13.96 -1.23
CA GLY A 65 1.28 14.68 -1.04
C GLY A 65 2.48 13.81 -0.68
N TRP A 66 2.35 12.48 -0.79
CA TRP A 66 3.49 11.56 -0.77
C TRP A 66 4.23 11.58 -2.10
N SER A 67 5.53 11.27 -2.10
CA SER A 67 6.24 11.04 -3.35
C SER A 67 5.92 9.64 -3.89
N THR A 68 5.87 9.50 -5.22
CA THR A 68 5.64 8.20 -5.87
C THR A 68 6.65 7.14 -5.43
N GLU A 69 7.92 7.52 -5.25
CA GLU A 69 8.97 6.63 -4.75
C GLU A 69 8.70 6.13 -3.33
N GLU A 70 8.16 6.98 -2.46
CA GLU A 70 7.81 6.61 -1.08
C GLU A 70 6.62 5.66 -1.07
N ALA A 71 5.62 5.94 -1.90
CA ALA A 71 4.44 5.11 -2.02
C ALA A 71 4.78 3.73 -2.59
N ASP A 72 5.60 3.64 -3.64
CA ASP A 72 6.02 2.38 -4.26
C ASP A 72 6.86 1.52 -3.30
N ALA A 73 7.81 2.15 -2.60
CA ALA A 73 8.61 1.47 -1.58
C ALA A 73 7.76 0.97 -0.41
N ALA A 74 6.80 1.78 0.05
CA ALA A 74 5.87 1.39 1.11
C ALA A 74 4.97 0.22 0.68
N ILE A 75 4.39 0.28 -0.52
CA ILE A 75 3.56 -0.79 -1.09
C ILE A 75 4.36 -2.09 -1.21
N THR A 76 5.57 -2.02 -1.75
CA THR A 76 6.48 -3.17 -1.88
C THR A 76 6.84 -3.76 -0.51
N ALA A 77 7.11 -2.92 0.48
CA ALA A 77 7.41 -3.36 1.83
C ALA A 77 6.20 -4.04 2.51
N ILE A 78 4.99 -3.51 2.30
CA ILE A 78 3.75 -4.12 2.78
C ILE A 78 3.55 -5.48 2.10
N ALA A 79 3.59 -5.53 0.77
CA ALA A 79 3.42 -6.78 0.01
C ALA A 79 4.46 -7.85 0.40
N GLY A 80 5.74 -7.47 0.54
CA GLY A 80 6.82 -8.36 0.97
C GLY A 80 6.68 -8.83 2.42
N GLY A 81 6.18 -7.97 3.32
CA GLY A 81 5.88 -8.32 4.71
C GLY A 81 4.77 -9.38 4.83
N TYR A 82 3.75 -9.31 3.96
CA TYR A 82 2.67 -10.29 3.92
C TYR A 82 3.11 -11.63 3.35
N VAL A 83 3.93 -11.64 2.30
CA VAL A 83 4.51 -12.86 1.74
C VAL A 83 5.45 -13.55 2.73
N SER A 84 6.19 -12.78 3.54
CA SER A 84 7.10 -13.34 4.56
C SER A 84 6.40 -13.76 5.86
N GLY A 85 5.21 -13.23 6.16
CA GLY A 85 4.40 -13.63 7.32
C GLY A 85 3.84 -15.05 7.24
N SER A 86 3.91 -15.68 6.06
CA SER A 86 3.50 -17.06 5.80
C SER A 86 4.58 -18.11 6.12
N CYS A 87 5.79 -17.70 6.51
CA CYS A 87 6.89 -18.59 6.89
C CYS A 87 7.17 -18.50 8.40
N SER A 88 6.20 -18.90 9.21
CA SER A 88 6.44 -19.34 10.59
C SER A 88 5.40 -20.41 10.94
N SER A 89 5.65 -21.63 10.46
CA SER A 89 5.12 -22.86 11.03
C SER A 89 6.23 -23.90 11.14
#